data_AF-A0AAD7LLM9-F1
#
_entry.id   AF-A0AAD7LLM9-F1
#
_cell.length_a   1.000
_cell.length_b   1.000
_cell.length_c   1.000
_cell.angle_alpha   90.00
_cell.angle_beta   90.00
_cell.angle_gamma   90.00
#
_symmetry.space_group_name_H-M   'P 1'
#
loop_
_entity.id
_entity.type
_entity.pdbx_description
1 polymer ?
#
loop_
_entity_poly.entity_id
_entity_poly.type
_entity_poly.pdbx_seq_one_letter_code
_entity_poly.pdbx_strand_id
1 'polypeptide(L)'
;MKNPHLFQLTRSDVGQEVSISPENLIAGYSSSEYNLEFRAVKDDAWYSVQVLLEGDRLRIKYQGFSDAHDNLFDTTSFGNLKELEEFQTRFRPASMQLQDDQCRKVVEGMTVCASFCFGPDELLFYDAVVDGVMYSEHAFNKGHEECLCTFILLWLHGRNYGNLTAANIENICQIQPTVELDPKVTSFLKMTRERIENTSDSNSNSKGAAGLEVGFCRNESSSTRQKLGFFERLKKETRFAKRSESKTRPSEERRSEDLPLGGVESHFVIMLGNLDKALSPSTITEFLHRHTSVIPRVYVFPTLKQEIYTRGAIVLDCEKSIQKISEFLDNPNRIIISSTGRPLVIIEKLLGPDAIKASMGTLMPISKKRHCAGSDDLRVVFSGTQEYEIAKCLRDLFMEFTTHQNRLQQRLMIEEQDILQLAHTT
;
A
#
# COMPACT_ATOMS: atom_id res chain seq x y z
N MET A 1 -29.02 -13.27 -15.15
CA MET A 1 -28.80 -14.74 -15.08
C MET A 1 -27.35 -14.91 -14.68
N LYS A 2 -27.05 -15.64 -13.60
CA LYS A 2 -25.67 -15.88 -13.13
C LYS A 2 -25.17 -17.17 -13.76
N ASN A 3 -23.99 -17.12 -14.36
CA ASN A 3 -23.19 -18.28 -14.74
C ASN A 3 -21.83 -18.09 -14.02
N PRO A 4 -21.36 -19.02 -13.18
CA PRO A 4 -20.03 -18.96 -12.61
C PRO A 4 -19.02 -19.53 -13.62
N HIS A 5 -17.83 -18.92 -13.68
CA HIS A 5 -16.70 -19.20 -14.58
C HIS A 5 -16.88 -18.79 -16.05
N LEU A 6 -16.16 -17.75 -16.49
CA LEU A 6 -14.94 -17.91 -17.30
C LEU A 6 -14.27 -16.56 -17.60
N PHE A 7 -12.95 -16.56 -17.49
CA PHE A 7 -12.02 -15.67 -18.18
C PHE A 7 -12.30 -15.63 -19.70
N GLN A 8 -12.17 -14.46 -20.33
CA GLN A 8 -12.06 -14.35 -21.78
C GLN A 8 -10.58 -14.28 -22.19
N LEU A 9 -10.11 -15.33 -22.85
CA LEU A 9 -9.10 -15.24 -23.91
C LEU A 9 -9.78 -15.56 -25.25
N THR A 10 -9.30 -14.87 -26.27
CA THR A 10 -9.92 -14.65 -27.58
C THR A 10 -10.09 -15.89 -28.46
N ARG A 11 -11.15 -15.82 -29.28
CA ARG A 11 -11.68 -16.84 -30.21
C ARG A 11 -10.87 -16.94 -31.51
N SER A 12 -10.50 -18.17 -31.90
CA SER A 12 -10.22 -18.57 -33.29
C SER A 12 -10.63 -20.04 -33.52
N ASP A 13 -11.82 -20.20 -34.11
CA ASP A 13 -12.22 -21.14 -35.17
C ASP A 13 -12.04 -22.69 -35.12
N VAL A 14 -13.22 -23.31 -35.28
CA VAL A 14 -13.61 -24.48 -36.11
C VAL A 14 -13.57 -25.89 -35.48
N GLY A 15 -14.76 -26.31 -35.02
CA GLY A 15 -15.51 -27.45 -35.56
C GLY A 15 -15.03 -28.87 -35.26
N GLN A 16 -15.80 -29.63 -34.46
CA GLN A 16 -16.52 -30.86 -34.87
C GLN A 16 -17.16 -31.53 -33.63
N GLU A 17 -18.48 -31.80 -33.69
CA GLU A 17 -19.24 -32.50 -32.65
C GLU A 17 -18.81 -33.97 -32.52
N VAL A 18 -18.51 -34.40 -31.29
CA VAL A 18 -18.58 -35.81 -30.88
C VAL A 18 -19.22 -35.88 -29.50
N SER A 19 -20.35 -36.59 -29.42
CA SER A 19 -21.15 -36.87 -28.24
C SER A 19 -20.51 -37.95 -27.37
N ILE A 20 -20.22 -37.64 -26.10
CA ILE A 20 -19.80 -38.62 -25.09
C ILE A 20 -20.57 -38.33 -23.78
N SER A 21 -21.10 -39.41 -23.20
CA SER A 21 -22.00 -39.51 -22.04
C SER A 21 -21.47 -38.85 -20.74
N PRO A 22 -22.35 -38.44 -19.79
CA PRO A 22 -22.01 -37.54 -18.68
C PRO A 22 -21.37 -38.24 -17.46
N GLU A 23 -20.54 -39.27 -17.66
CA GLU A 23 -19.92 -40.01 -16.54
C GLU A 23 -18.38 -39.93 -16.51
N ASN A 24 -17.73 -39.08 -17.32
CA ASN A 24 -16.25 -39.02 -17.38
C ASN A 24 -15.62 -37.60 -17.43
N LEU A 25 -16.23 -36.59 -16.79
CA LEU A 25 -15.62 -35.25 -16.65
C LEU A 25 -15.35 -34.84 -15.19
N ILE A 26 -15.14 -35.82 -14.31
CA ILE A 26 -14.51 -35.62 -13.00
C ILE A 26 -13.07 -36.12 -13.09
N ALA A 27 -12.20 -35.37 -13.78
CA ALA A 27 -10.76 -35.52 -13.67
C ALA A 27 -10.04 -34.29 -14.25
N GLY A 28 -9.49 -33.46 -13.37
CA GLY A 28 -8.38 -32.56 -13.71
C GLY A 28 -8.65 -31.06 -13.57
N TYR A 29 -8.56 -30.55 -12.34
CA TYR A 29 -7.72 -29.41 -11.95
C TYR A 29 -7.62 -29.44 -10.42
N SER A 30 -6.53 -29.96 -9.89
CA SER A 30 -6.30 -30.00 -8.44
C SER A 30 -6.03 -28.60 -7.92
N SER A 31 -6.95 -28.11 -7.08
CA SER A 31 -6.86 -26.89 -6.25
C SER A 31 -5.73 -26.94 -5.19
N SER A 32 -4.63 -27.66 -5.40
CA SER A 32 -3.68 -28.04 -4.34
C SER A 32 -2.36 -27.26 -4.33
N GLU A 33 -2.07 -26.43 -5.33
CA GLU A 33 -0.74 -25.81 -5.45
C GLU A 33 -0.59 -24.43 -4.78
N TYR A 34 -1.70 -23.76 -4.46
CA TYR A 34 -1.75 -22.41 -3.88
C TYR A 34 -2.48 -22.41 -2.53
N ASN A 35 -2.05 -23.29 -1.62
CA ASN A 35 -2.60 -23.40 -0.26
C ASN A 35 -1.85 -22.54 0.78
N LEU A 36 -0.92 -21.69 0.32
CA LEU A 36 -0.08 -20.84 1.15
C LEU A 36 -0.27 -19.38 0.76
N GLU A 37 -0.26 -18.51 1.75
CA GLU A 37 -0.23 -17.06 1.57
C GLU A 37 1.14 -16.51 1.97
N PHE A 38 1.61 -15.52 1.22
CA PHE A 38 2.82 -14.75 1.53
C PHE A 38 2.50 -13.26 1.62
N ARG A 39 2.96 -12.62 2.70
CA ARG A 39 2.84 -11.17 2.87
C ARG A 39 4.01 -10.47 2.19
N ALA A 40 3.75 -9.86 1.03
CA ALA A 40 4.79 -9.25 0.21
C ALA A 40 5.44 -8.05 0.92
N VAL A 41 6.75 -7.87 0.74
CA VAL A 41 7.49 -6.78 1.40
C VAL A 41 7.15 -5.40 0.81
N LYS A 42 6.75 -5.37 -0.47
CA LYS A 42 6.59 -4.13 -1.25
C LYS A 42 5.38 -3.30 -0.81
N ASP A 43 4.26 -3.95 -0.57
CA ASP A 43 2.95 -3.34 -0.28
C ASP A 43 2.31 -3.87 1.00
N ASP A 44 2.97 -4.82 1.68
CA ASP A 44 2.52 -5.53 2.88
C ASP A 44 1.18 -6.28 2.72
N ALA A 45 0.76 -6.52 1.48
CA ALA A 45 -0.45 -7.28 1.17
C ALA A 45 -0.19 -8.78 1.18
N TRP A 46 -1.23 -9.55 1.45
CA TRP A 46 -1.23 -11.01 1.37
C TRP A 46 -1.58 -11.46 -0.05
N TYR A 47 -0.82 -12.43 -0.55
CA TYR A 47 -1.04 -13.06 -1.84
C TYR A 47 -1.02 -14.58 -1.70
N SER A 48 -1.90 -15.25 -2.44
CA SER A 48 -1.80 -16.69 -2.64
C SER A 48 -0.56 -17.03 -3.45
N VAL A 49 0.25 -17.97 -2.95
CA VAL A 49 1.54 -18.33 -3.54
C VAL A 49 1.76 -19.83 -3.61
N GLN A 50 2.62 -20.23 -4.54
CA GLN A 50 3.26 -21.53 -4.58
C GLN A 50 4.74 -21.36 -4.21
N VAL A 51 5.25 -22.24 -3.36
CA VAL A 51 6.67 -22.24 -2.97
C VAL A 51 7.42 -23.41 -3.61
N LEU A 52 8.62 -23.12 -4.11
CA LEU A 52 9.54 -24.08 -4.72
C LEU A 52 10.90 -23.98 -4.02
N LEU A 53 11.47 -25.13 -3.64
CA LEU A 53 12.81 -25.19 -3.06
C LEU A 53 13.78 -25.74 -4.11
N GLU A 54 14.72 -24.91 -4.54
CA GLU A 54 15.71 -25.20 -5.57
C GLU A 54 17.10 -25.18 -4.95
N GLY A 55 17.53 -26.33 -4.40
CA GLY A 55 18.78 -26.41 -3.65
C GLY A 55 18.71 -25.55 -2.38
N ASP A 56 19.51 -24.49 -2.32
CA ASP A 56 19.55 -23.54 -1.20
C ASP A 56 18.74 -22.26 -1.44
N ARG A 57 17.85 -22.27 -2.44
CA ARG A 57 17.03 -21.10 -2.82
C ARG A 57 15.55 -21.42 -2.70
N LEU A 58 14.81 -20.50 -2.10
CA LEU A 58 13.36 -20.52 -2.05
C LEU A 58 12.79 -19.56 -3.11
N ARG A 59 12.02 -20.10 -4.05
CA ARG A 59 11.24 -19.31 -5.01
C ARG A 59 9.79 -19.25 -4.55
N ILE A 60 9.24 -18.04 -4.53
CA ILE A 60 7.83 -17.76 -4.25
C ILE A 60 7.18 -17.32 -5.55
N LYS A 61 6.19 -18.08 -6.02
CA LYS A 61 5.41 -17.79 -7.23
C LYS A 61 4.04 -17.27 -6.85
N TYR A 62 3.64 -16.14 -7.40
CA TYR A 62 2.35 -15.52 -7.09
C TYR A 62 1.24 -16.05 -7.99
N GLN A 63 0.10 -16.41 -7.40
CA GLN A 63 -1.05 -16.90 -8.16
C GLN A 63 -1.55 -15.84 -9.14
N GLY A 64 -1.67 -16.20 -10.42
CA GLY A 64 -2.18 -15.29 -11.46
C GLY A 64 -1.14 -14.30 -12.00
N PHE A 65 0.11 -14.36 -11.54
CA PHE A 65 1.21 -13.55 -12.06
C PHE A 65 2.21 -14.41 -12.83
N SER A 66 2.93 -13.78 -13.77
CA SER A 66 4.03 -14.44 -14.47
C SER A 66 5.27 -14.60 -13.58
N ASP A 67 6.13 -15.56 -13.91
CA ASP A 67 7.40 -15.84 -13.22
C ASP A 67 8.34 -14.62 -13.12
N ALA A 68 8.11 -13.56 -13.90
CA ALA A 68 8.84 -12.30 -13.80
C ALA A 68 8.61 -11.56 -12.47
N HIS A 69 7.55 -11.92 -11.73
CA HIS A 69 7.20 -11.36 -10.43
C HIS A 69 7.63 -12.24 -9.25
N ASP A 70 8.24 -13.40 -9.51
CA ASP A 70 8.63 -14.33 -8.45
C ASP A 70 9.69 -13.71 -7.52
N ASN A 71 9.54 -13.93 -6.23
CA ASN A 71 10.60 -13.60 -5.27
C ASN A 71 11.56 -14.78 -5.11
N LEU A 72 12.85 -14.47 -5.10
CA LEU A 72 13.93 -15.44 -4.95
C LEU A 72 14.76 -15.10 -3.71
N PHE A 73 14.74 -16.00 -2.73
CA PHE A 73 15.54 -15.88 -1.51
C PHE A 73 16.60 -16.97 -1.48
N ASP A 74 17.85 -16.58 -1.25
CA ASP A 74 18.93 -17.52 -1.00
C ASP A 74 19.32 -17.52 0.50
N THR A 75 20.04 -18.55 0.94
CA THR A 75 20.51 -18.63 2.34
C THR A 75 21.48 -17.48 2.72
N THR A 76 22.04 -16.76 1.74
CA THR A 76 22.92 -15.58 1.96
C THR A 76 22.12 -14.29 2.20
N SER A 77 20.82 -14.31 1.91
CA SER A 77 19.94 -13.15 1.88
C SER A 77 19.62 -12.61 3.27
N PHE A 78 19.98 -13.35 4.33
CA PHE A 78 19.67 -13.02 5.72
C PHE A 78 20.97 -12.76 6.49
N GLY A 79 21.02 -11.62 7.18
CA GLY A 79 22.21 -11.20 7.93
C GLY A 79 22.26 -11.72 9.37
N ASN A 80 21.14 -12.14 9.93
CA ASN A 80 21.01 -12.59 11.32
C ASN A 80 19.70 -13.36 11.53
N LEU A 81 19.57 -14.01 12.69
CA LEU A 81 18.39 -14.82 13.03
C LEU A 81 17.09 -14.00 13.12
N LYS A 82 17.15 -12.73 13.55
CA LYS A 82 15.98 -11.87 13.64
C LYS A 82 15.35 -11.60 12.27
N GLU A 83 16.17 -11.32 11.25
CA GLU A 83 15.69 -11.17 9.86
C GLU A 83 15.02 -12.45 9.35
N LEU A 84 15.53 -13.61 9.74
CA LEU A 84 14.98 -14.91 9.36
C LEU A 84 13.64 -15.21 10.06
N GLU A 85 13.53 -14.85 11.34
CA GLU A 85 12.28 -14.94 12.11
C GLU A 85 11.20 -14.00 11.54
N GLU A 86 11.56 -12.75 11.21
CA GLU A 86 10.64 -11.81 10.55
C GLU A 86 10.15 -12.35 9.20
N PHE A 87 11.05 -12.96 8.40
CA PHE A 87 10.68 -13.60 7.14
C PHE A 87 9.72 -14.78 7.33
N GLN A 88 9.94 -15.61 8.36
CA GLN A 88 9.04 -16.70 8.70
C GLN A 88 7.60 -16.20 8.97
N THR A 89 7.44 -15.06 9.64
CA THR A 89 6.09 -14.50 9.95
C THR A 89 5.31 -14.01 8.72
N ARG A 90 5.95 -13.94 7.55
CA ARG A 90 5.30 -13.56 6.29
C ARG A 90 4.61 -14.72 5.58
N PHE A 91 4.62 -15.93 6.14
CA PHE A 91 3.93 -17.09 5.59
C PHE A 91 2.81 -17.55 6.51
N ARG A 92 1.70 -17.98 5.91
CA ARG A 92 0.61 -18.66 6.60
C ARG A 92 -0.19 -19.54 5.63
N PRO A 93 -1.01 -20.49 6.12
CA PRO A 93 -1.96 -21.18 5.27
C PRO A 93 -2.96 -20.21 4.63
N ALA A 94 -3.43 -20.52 3.42
CA ALA A 94 -4.38 -19.67 2.71
C ALA A 94 -5.65 -19.42 3.54
N SER A 95 -6.08 -18.16 3.57
CA SER A 95 -7.27 -17.71 4.28
C SER A 95 -8.52 -18.21 3.53
N MET A 96 -9.55 -18.61 4.27
CA MET A 96 -10.77 -19.16 3.67
C MET A 96 -11.84 -18.08 3.53
N GLN A 97 -12.36 -17.89 2.31
CA GLN A 97 -13.45 -16.96 2.08
C GLN A 97 -14.71 -17.40 2.84
N LEU A 98 -15.26 -16.50 3.65
CA LEU A 98 -16.49 -16.75 4.38
C LEU A 98 -17.70 -16.65 3.46
N GLN A 99 -18.65 -17.55 3.65
CA GLN A 99 -19.93 -17.54 2.92
C GLN A 99 -21.00 -16.76 3.70
N ASP A 100 -22.10 -16.41 3.02
CA ASP A 100 -23.16 -15.58 3.60
C ASP A 100 -23.77 -16.16 4.88
N ASP A 101 -24.01 -17.46 4.91
CA ASP A 101 -24.52 -18.19 6.08
C ASP A 101 -23.50 -18.28 7.24
N GLN A 102 -22.24 -17.94 6.97
CA GLN A 102 -21.14 -17.97 7.93
C GLN A 102 -20.85 -16.61 8.56
N CYS A 103 -21.62 -15.56 8.24
CA CYS A 103 -21.42 -14.21 8.76
C CYS A 103 -21.36 -14.16 10.30
N ARG A 104 -22.11 -15.05 10.97
CA ARG A 104 -22.15 -15.17 12.45
C ARG A 104 -20.86 -15.69 13.08
N LYS A 105 -19.96 -16.27 12.29
CA LYS A 105 -18.62 -16.68 12.76
C LYS A 105 -17.71 -15.47 12.97
N VAL A 106 -18.01 -14.34 12.32
CA VAL A 106 -17.25 -13.09 12.45
C VAL A 106 -17.82 -12.31 13.62
N VAL A 107 -16.97 -12.10 14.63
CA VAL A 107 -17.32 -11.43 15.89
C VAL A 107 -16.31 -10.35 16.20
N GLU A 108 -16.72 -9.37 17.01
CA GLU A 108 -15.86 -8.30 17.50
C GLU A 108 -14.59 -8.86 18.17
N GLY A 109 -13.45 -8.22 17.91
CA GLY A 109 -12.12 -8.64 18.36
C GLY A 109 -11.47 -9.73 17.52
N MET A 110 -12.18 -10.33 16.55
CA MET A 110 -11.61 -11.36 15.67
C MET A 110 -10.67 -10.72 14.63
N THR A 111 -9.49 -11.31 14.44
CA THR A 111 -8.60 -10.95 13.33
C THR A 111 -8.99 -11.69 12.07
N VAL A 112 -9.18 -10.96 10.98
CA VAL A 112 -9.60 -11.47 9.67
C VAL A 112 -8.65 -10.96 8.59
N CYS A 113 -8.58 -11.68 7.47
CA CYS A 113 -7.94 -11.21 6.26
C CYS A 113 -9.04 -10.59 5.40
N ALA A 114 -8.96 -9.31 5.09
CA ALA A 114 -10.00 -8.61 4.36
C ALA A 114 -9.45 -7.98 3.09
N SER A 115 -10.27 -8.00 2.02
CA SER A 115 -9.95 -7.28 0.79
C SER A 115 -10.30 -5.81 0.93
N PHE A 116 -9.50 -4.97 0.28
CA PHE A 116 -9.79 -3.57 0.09
C PHE A 116 -9.46 -3.16 -1.34
N CYS A 117 -10.39 -2.45 -1.97
CA CYS A 117 -10.25 -1.96 -3.33
C CYS A 117 -9.72 -0.52 -3.31
N PHE A 118 -8.47 -0.32 -3.78
CA PHE A 118 -7.87 1.00 -3.93
C PHE A 118 -8.13 1.63 -5.31
N GLY A 119 -8.62 0.82 -6.25
CA GLY A 119 -8.96 1.19 -7.61
C GLY A 119 -9.53 -0.01 -8.37
N PRO A 120 -10.08 0.19 -9.59
CA PRO A 120 -10.83 -0.84 -10.32
C PRO A 120 -10.10 -2.18 -10.51
N ASP A 121 -8.75 -2.15 -10.54
CA ASP A 121 -7.91 -3.35 -10.68
C ASP A 121 -6.95 -3.57 -9.49
N GLU A 122 -7.13 -2.82 -8.39
CA GLU A 122 -6.26 -2.88 -7.21
C GLU A 122 -7.02 -3.41 -5.99
N LEU A 123 -7.40 -4.68 -6.06
CA LEU A 123 -7.94 -5.45 -4.94
C LEU A 123 -6.80 -6.12 -4.18
N LEU A 124 -6.57 -5.67 -2.95
CA LEU A 124 -5.49 -6.17 -2.10
C LEU A 124 -6.03 -6.71 -0.78
N PHE A 125 -5.34 -7.69 -0.20
CA PHE A 125 -5.75 -8.35 1.02
C PHE A 125 -4.82 -7.98 2.18
N TYR A 126 -5.40 -7.55 3.30
CA TYR A 126 -4.68 -7.15 4.50
C TYR A 126 -5.33 -7.72 5.74
N ASP A 127 -4.62 -7.75 6.87
CA ASP A 127 -5.23 -8.16 8.13
C ASP A 127 -5.92 -6.97 8.79
N ALA A 128 -7.07 -7.25 9.37
CA ALA A 128 -7.84 -6.30 10.16
C ALA A 128 -8.43 -6.98 11.39
N VAL A 129 -8.68 -6.21 12.44
CA VAL A 129 -9.50 -6.63 13.58
C VAL A 129 -10.92 -6.16 13.34
N VAL A 130 -11.88 -7.03 13.61
CA VAL A 130 -13.30 -6.66 13.62
C VAL A 130 -13.55 -5.78 14.84
N ASP A 131 -13.73 -4.48 14.62
CA ASP A 131 -14.02 -3.47 15.65
C ASP A 131 -15.50 -3.48 16.06
N GLY A 132 -16.38 -3.88 15.14
CA GLY A 132 -17.80 -3.99 15.42
C GLY A 132 -18.57 -4.72 14.32
N VAL A 133 -19.75 -5.24 14.67
CA VAL A 133 -20.62 -5.94 13.73
C VAL A 133 -22.03 -5.36 13.78
N MET A 134 -22.52 -4.89 12.63
CA MET A 134 -23.89 -4.45 12.44
C MET A 134 -24.67 -5.58 11.75
N TYR A 135 -25.34 -6.39 12.55
CA TYR A 135 -26.17 -7.48 12.04
C TYR A 135 -27.41 -6.92 11.33
N SER A 136 -27.74 -7.53 10.19
CA SER A 136 -28.94 -7.23 9.40
C SER A 136 -29.65 -8.51 9.03
N GLU A 137 -30.95 -8.44 8.76
CA GLU A 137 -31.67 -9.56 8.19
C GLU A 137 -31.11 -9.87 6.79
N HIS A 138 -30.92 -11.15 6.50
CA HIS A 138 -30.42 -11.58 5.20
C HIS A 138 -31.53 -11.49 4.15
N ALA A 139 -31.13 -11.21 2.91
CA ALA A 139 -32.02 -11.30 1.76
C ALA A 139 -31.95 -12.70 1.15
N PHE A 140 -33.00 -13.08 0.42
CA PHE A 140 -33.02 -14.33 -0.34
C PHE A 140 -33.33 -14.02 -1.80
N ASN A 141 -32.32 -14.17 -2.66
CA ASN A 141 -32.44 -13.93 -4.09
C ASN A 141 -32.38 -15.26 -4.84
N LYS A 142 -33.49 -15.65 -5.48
CA LYS A 142 -33.63 -16.93 -6.23
C LYS A 142 -33.25 -18.17 -5.41
N GLY A 143 -33.51 -18.14 -4.10
CA GLY A 143 -33.20 -19.24 -3.19
C GLY A 143 -31.77 -19.26 -2.65
N HIS A 144 -30.93 -18.28 -3.02
CA HIS A 144 -29.62 -18.07 -2.40
C HIS A 144 -29.73 -17.00 -1.32
N GLU A 145 -29.20 -17.31 -0.13
CA GLU A 145 -29.04 -16.36 0.97
C GLU A 145 -27.99 -15.31 0.58
N GLU A 146 -28.26 -14.06 0.92
CA GLU A 146 -27.39 -12.91 0.69
C GLU A 146 -27.22 -12.15 2.01
N CYS A 147 -26.00 -12.10 2.52
CA CYS A 147 -25.70 -11.48 3.80
C CYS A 147 -25.63 -9.96 3.66
N LEU A 148 -26.49 -9.26 4.41
CA LEU A 148 -26.52 -7.79 4.47
C LEU A 148 -25.80 -7.22 5.70
N CYS A 149 -25.18 -8.06 6.53
CA CYS A 149 -24.42 -7.61 7.69
C CYS A 149 -23.22 -6.75 7.27
N THR A 150 -22.93 -5.72 8.06
CA THR A 150 -21.77 -4.85 7.86
C THR A 150 -20.76 -5.04 9.00
N PHE A 151 -19.50 -5.23 8.66
CA PHE A 151 -18.40 -5.42 9.59
C PHE A 151 -17.52 -4.17 9.59
N ILE A 152 -17.26 -3.62 10.77
CA ILE A 152 -16.32 -2.52 10.94
C ILE A 152 -14.94 -3.12 11.20
N LEU A 153 -13.97 -2.77 10.35
CA LEU A 153 -12.63 -3.34 10.33
C LEU A 153 -11.61 -2.26 10.68
N LEU A 154 -10.76 -2.54 11.68
CA LEU A 154 -9.57 -1.78 12.02
C LEU A 154 -8.34 -2.42 11.38
N TRP A 155 -7.74 -1.78 10.39
CA TRP A 155 -6.63 -2.35 9.63
C TRP A 155 -5.33 -2.42 10.44
N LEU A 156 -4.72 -3.60 10.47
CA LEU A 156 -3.50 -3.88 11.24
C LEU A 156 -2.21 -3.59 10.50
N HIS A 157 -2.28 -3.47 9.17
CA HIS A 157 -1.14 -3.11 8.31
C HIS A 157 -1.63 -2.61 6.93
N GLY A 158 -0.70 -2.39 6.01
CA GLY A 158 -1.00 -1.88 4.68
C GLY A 158 -1.34 -0.39 4.64
N ARG A 159 -1.87 0.06 3.50
CA ARG A 159 -2.15 1.49 3.23
C ARG A 159 -3.21 2.10 4.14
N ASN A 160 -4.12 1.28 4.68
CA ASN A 160 -5.20 1.72 5.57
C ASN A 160 -4.87 1.55 7.06
N TYR A 161 -3.63 1.23 7.42
CA TYR A 161 -3.21 0.98 8.80
C TYR A 161 -3.80 2.00 9.80
N GLY A 162 -4.46 1.49 10.84
CA GLY A 162 -5.06 2.29 11.92
C GLY A 162 -6.38 2.96 11.57
N ASN A 163 -6.87 2.87 10.33
CA ASN A 163 -8.18 3.39 9.94
C ASN A 163 -9.29 2.35 10.15
N LEU A 164 -10.51 2.84 10.33
CA LEU A 164 -11.72 2.03 10.35
C LEU A 164 -12.43 2.08 9.00
N THR A 165 -12.85 0.91 8.50
CA THR A 165 -13.66 0.82 7.28
C THR A 165 -14.81 -0.16 7.45
N ALA A 166 -15.88 0.03 6.69
CA ALA A 166 -16.97 -0.93 6.63
C ALA A 166 -16.72 -1.93 5.49
N ALA A 167 -17.01 -3.21 5.72
CA ALA A 167 -16.93 -4.28 4.75
C ALA A 167 -18.12 -5.23 4.86
N ASN A 168 -18.44 -5.89 3.75
CA ASN A 168 -19.41 -6.98 3.67
C ASN A 168 -18.71 -8.34 3.81
N ILE A 169 -19.46 -9.40 4.12
CA ILE A 169 -18.88 -10.74 4.35
C ILE A 169 -18.07 -11.27 3.16
N GLU A 170 -18.47 -10.94 1.94
CA GLU A 170 -17.79 -11.35 0.69
C GLU A 170 -16.32 -10.89 0.63
N ASN A 171 -15.99 -9.81 1.34
CA ASN A 171 -14.67 -9.19 1.41
C ASN A 171 -13.86 -9.67 2.61
N ILE A 172 -14.35 -10.68 3.35
CA ILE A 172 -13.73 -11.17 4.59
C ILE A 172 -13.40 -12.64 4.46
N CYS A 173 -12.13 -12.95 4.69
CA CYS A 173 -11.59 -14.29 4.77
C CYS A 173 -11.19 -14.63 6.21
N GLN A 174 -11.52 -15.84 6.63
CA GLN A 174 -11.10 -16.39 7.91
C GLN A 174 -9.63 -16.83 7.83
N ILE A 175 -8.79 -16.19 8.65
CA ILE A 175 -7.38 -16.58 8.82
C ILE A 175 -7.33 -17.95 9.46
N GLN A 176 -6.56 -18.85 8.85
CA GLN A 176 -6.35 -20.19 9.36
C GLN A 176 -5.22 -20.20 10.40
N PRO A 177 -5.36 -20.96 11.50
CA PRO A 177 -4.27 -21.12 12.45
C PRO A 177 -3.08 -21.81 11.77
N THR A 178 -1.88 -21.26 11.96
CA THR A 178 -0.65 -21.88 11.44
C THR A 178 -0.20 -22.96 12.41
N VAL A 179 -0.60 -24.22 12.15
CA VAL A 179 -0.17 -25.37 12.95
C VAL A 179 1.21 -25.85 12.51
N GLU A 180 1.42 -25.99 11.21
CA GLU A 180 2.71 -26.32 10.59
C GLU A 180 2.91 -25.46 9.34
N LEU A 181 4.13 -24.95 9.15
CA LEU A 181 4.50 -24.24 7.93
C LEU A 181 4.78 -25.23 6.80
N ASP A 182 4.67 -24.76 5.56
CA ASP A 182 4.98 -25.58 4.39
C ASP A 182 6.38 -26.24 4.54
N PRO A 183 6.53 -27.56 4.26
CA PRO A 183 7.78 -28.27 4.44
C PRO A 183 8.98 -27.66 3.70
N LYS A 184 8.75 -27.05 2.53
CA LYS A 184 9.80 -26.40 1.74
C LYS A 184 10.28 -25.12 2.41
N VAL A 185 9.35 -24.31 2.94
CA VAL A 185 9.67 -23.11 3.73
C VAL A 185 10.44 -23.53 5.00
N THR A 186 9.93 -24.53 5.71
CA THR A 186 10.58 -25.07 6.92
C THR A 186 12.01 -25.55 6.64
N SER A 187 12.21 -26.29 5.55
CA SER A 187 13.54 -26.74 5.12
C SER A 187 14.47 -25.58 4.80
N PHE A 188 13.99 -24.55 4.07
CA PHE A 188 14.77 -23.36 3.76
C PHE A 188 15.19 -22.57 5.01
N LEU A 189 14.26 -22.37 5.94
CA LEU A 189 14.54 -21.68 7.21
C LEU A 189 15.61 -22.43 8.01
N LYS A 190 15.54 -23.77 8.06
CA LYS A 190 16.54 -24.60 8.74
C LYS A 190 17.93 -24.43 8.13
N MET A 191 18.06 -24.58 6.82
CA MET A 191 19.35 -24.42 6.13
C MET A 191 19.94 -23.01 6.34
N THR A 192 19.09 -21.98 6.32
CA THR A 192 19.50 -20.60 6.52
C THR A 192 19.96 -20.35 7.96
N ARG A 193 19.24 -20.90 8.96
CA ARG A 193 19.61 -20.81 10.38
C ARG A 193 20.97 -21.42 10.65
N GLU A 194 21.19 -22.67 10.21
CA GLU A 194 22.46 -23.38 10.37
C GLU A 194 23.63 -22.58 9.76
N ARG A 195 23.40 -21.96 8.62
CA ARG A 195 24.40 -21.11 7.97
C ARG A 195 24.74 -19.86 8.78
N ILE A 196 23.73 -19.16 9.31
CA ILE A 196 23.92 -17.96 10.12
C ILE A 196 24.76 -18.30 11.36
N GLU A 197 24.40 -19.39 12.05
CA GLU A 197 25.09 -19.88 13.26
C GLU A 197 26.55 -20.26 12.97
N ASN A 198 26.80 -21.01 11.90
CA ASN A 198 28.17 -21.38 11.49
C ASN A 198 29.05 -20.16 11.13
N THR A 199 28.44 -19.09 10.62
CA THR A 199 29.16 -17.86 10.28
C THR A 199 29.52 -17.05 11.53
N SER A 200 28.70 -17.10 12.59
CA SER A 200 29.02 -16.47 13.88
C SER A 200 30.17 -17.16 14.61
N ASP A 201 30.22 -18.49 14.62
CA ASP A 201 31.23 -19.25 15.37
C ASP A 201 32.63 -19.15 14.75
N SER A 202 32.68 -18.97 13.42
CA SER A 202 33.94 -18.81 12.68
C SER A 202 34.67 -17.48 13.01
N ASN A 203 33.94 -16.46 13.49
CA ASN A 203 34.52 -15.16 13.89
C ASN A 203 35.07 -15.14 15.33
N SER A 204 34.82 -16.17 16.14
CA SER A 204 35.33 -16.27 17.52
C SER A 204 36.68 -16.99 17.67
N ASN A 205 37.18 -17.65 16.62
CA ASN A 205 38.36 -18.52 16.71
C ASN A 205 39.63 -17.98 16.00
N SER A 206 39.95 -16.69 16.16
CA SER A 206 41.27 -16.14 15.80
C SER A 206 41.92 -15.33 16.94
N LYS A 207 42.16 -15.99 18.08
CA LYS A 207 43.19 -15.56 19.04
C LYS A 207 44.13 -16.72 19.35
N GLY A 208 45.13 -16.88 18.49
CA GLY A 208 46.36 -17.61 18.74
C GLY A 208 47.51 -16.63 18.99
N ALA A 209 48.34 -16.93 19.98
CA ALA A 209 49.27 -16.05 20.68
C ALA A 209 50.50 -15.54 19.89
N ALA A 210 51.01 -14.37 20.36
CA ALA A 210 52.40 -13.87 20.46
C ALA A 210 53.31 -13.89 19.21
N GLY A 211 54.13 -12.89 18.87
CA GLY A 211 54.54 -11.62 19.47
C GLY A 211 55.90 -11.24 18.87
N LEU A 212 56.10 -9.97 18.46
CA LEU A 212 57.32 -9.14 18.55
C LEU A 212 57.22 -7.92 17.61
N GLU A 213 57.72 -6.79 18.10
CA GLU A 213 57.75 -5.46 17.47
C GLU A 213 58.69 -5.36 16.25
N VAL A 214 58.39 -4.42 15.33
CA VAL A 214 59.29 -3.31 14.86
C VAL A 214 58.70 -2.64 13.60
N GLY A 215 58.61 -1.30 13.61
CA GLY A 215 59.02 -0.45 12.46
C GLY A 215 57.99 0.01 11.40
N PHE A 216 57.52 1.25 11.58
CA PHE A 216 57.26 2.33 10.59
C PHE A 216 56.44 2.13 9.28
N CYS A 217 55.66 3.20 9.00
CA CYS A 217 55.18 3.75 7.72
C CYS A 217 53.83 3.30 7.11
N ARG A 218 52.84 4.19 7.29
CA ARG A 218 51.83 4.77 6.39
C ARG A 218 51.33 4.02 5.12
N ASN A 219 49.99 4.08 5.01
CA ASN A 219 49.07 3.83 3.90
C ASN A 219 48.65 2.37 3.67
N GLU A 220 47.35 2.07 3.88
CA GLU A 220 46.42 1.65 2.81
C GLU A 220 45.01 1.32 3.35
N SER A 221 44.01 1.89 2.68
CA SER A 221 42.65 1.36 2.46
C SER A 221 42.00 0.53 3.57
N SER A 222 41.37 1.21 4.53
CA SER A 222 40.27 0.63 5.31
C SER A 222 39.05 0.42 4.41
N SER A 223 38.95 -0.75 3.79
CA SER A 223 37.71 -1.27 3.20
C SER A 223 36.74 -1.66 4.32
N THR A 224 36.15 -0.64 4.94
CA THR A 224 34.99 -0.82 5.81
C THR A 224 33.85 -1.32 4.93
N ARG A 225 33.63 -2.65 4.91
CA ARG A 225 32.46 -3.26 4.27
C ARG A 225 31.24 -2.83 5.08
N GLN A 226 30.69 -1.68 4.73
CA GLN A 226 29.48 -1.14 5.33
C GLN A 226 28.37 -2.19 5.20
N LYS A 227 27.81 -2.55 6.35
CA LYS A 227 26.57 -3.32 6.48
C LYS A 227 25.49 -2.59 5.68
N LEU A 228 25.07 -3.18 4.56
CA LEU A 228 23.92 -2.73 3.79
C LEU A 228 22.66 -3.01 4.62
N GLY A 229 21.83 -2.00 4.83
CA GLY A 229 20.53 -2.16 5.49
C GLY A 229 19.52 -2.87 4.59
N PHE A 230 18.48 -3.43 5.19
CA PHE A 230 17.37 -4.16 4.54
C PHE A 230 16.79 -3.43 3.31
N PHE A 231 16.61 -2.10 3.38
CA PHE A 231 16.12 -1.28 2.27
C PHE A 231 17.09 -1.13 1.09
N GLU A 232 18.39 -1.36 1.30
CA GLU A 232 19.39 -1.29 0.24
C GLU A 232 19.47 -2.60 -0.57
N ARG A 233 18.97 -3.72 -0.01
CA ARG A 233 18.72 -4.97 -0.75
C ARG A 233 17.54 -4.84 -1.73
N LEU A 234 16.48 -4.11 -1.37
CA LEU A 234 15.34 -3.82 -2.27
C LEU A 234 15.76 -3.15 -3.60
N LYS A 235 16.82 -2.32 -3.59
CA LYS A 235 17.33 -1.63 -4.80
C LYS A 235 18.08 -2.53 -5.78
N LYS A 236 18.40 -3.78 -5.40
CA LYS A 236 19.07 -4.76 -6.30
C LYS A 236 18.07 -5.62 -7.06
N GLU A 237 16.87 -5.85 -6.54
CA GLU A 237 15.84 -6.67 -7.21
C GLU A 237 15.24 -5.98 -8.45
N THR A 238 15.16 -4.65 -8.45
CA THR A 238 14.70 -3.87 -9.61
C THR A 238 15.66 -3.86 -10.82
N ARG A 239 16.86 -4.46 -10.71
CA ARG A 239 17.86 -4.45 -11.80
C ARG A 239 17.89 -5.72 -12.66
N PHE A 240 17.14 -6.76 -12.31
CA PHE A 240 17.17 -8.03 -13.07
C PHE A 240 16.04 -8.21 -14.09
N ALA A 241 15.12 -7.23 -14.22
CA ALA A 241 14.01 -7.28 -15.18
C ALA A 241 14.18 -6.29 -16.36
N LYS A 242 15.37 -6.19 -16.96
CA LYS A 242 15.54 -5.52 -18.27
C LYS A 242 16.56 -6.25 -19.14
N ARG A 243 16.09 -7.23 -19.92
CA ARG A 243 16.72 -7.58 -21.20
C ARG A 243 15.81 -8.42 -22.10
N SER A 244 15.09 -7.76 -23.01
CA SER A 244 14.95 -8.20 -24.41
C SER A 244 13.91 -7.34 -25.14
N GLU A 245 14.38 -6.37 -25.92
CA GLU A 245 13.67 -5.98 -27.15
C GLU A 245 14.65 -6.12 -28.31
N SER A 246 14.26 -6.99 -29.23
CA SER A 246 14.95 -7.32 -30.47
C SER A 246 14.85 -6.16 -31.46
N LYS A 247 16.00 -5.88 -32.09
CA LYS A 247 16.26 -4.90 -33.14
C LYS A 247 15.30 -5.00 -34.33
N THR A 248 14.76 -3.85 -34.74
CA THR A 248 14.66 -3.45 -36.16
C THR A 248 14.89 -1.92 -36.26
N ARG A 249 15.66 -1.45 -37.24
CA ARG A 249 16.11 -0.05 -37.54
C ARG A 249 15.75 0.26 -39.03
N PRO A 250 15.98 1.47 -39.59
CA PRO A 250 15.54 2.82 -39.19
C PRO A 250 15.13 3.74 -40.41
N SER A 251 14.47 4.88 -40.18
CA SER A 251 14.52 6.13 -40.98
C SER A 251 13.58 7.16 -40.33
N GLU A 252 13.80 8.48 -40.25
CA GLU A 252 14.81 9.41 -40.74
C GLU A 252 14.81 10.66 -39.80
N GLU A 253 15.95 11.35 -39.76
CA GLU A 253 16.30 12.48 -38.90
C GLU A 253 15.47 13.76 -39.11
N ARG A 254 15.18 14.50 -38.02
CA ARG A 254 15.47 15.94 -37.94
C ARG A 254 15.93 16.37 -36.53
N ARG A 255 17.06 17.07 -36.54
CA ARG A 255 17.88 17.69 -35.48
C ARG A 255 17.05 18.61 -34.55
N SER A 256 17.13 18.42 -33.23
CA SER A 256 18.07 19.03 -32.26
C SER A 256 17.64 20.40 -31.76
N GLU A 257 17.04 20.44 -30.56
CA GLU A 257 17.31 21.48 -29.56
C GLU A 257 17.53 20.78 -28.22
N ASP A 258 18.74 20.93 -27.69
CA ASP A 258 19.19 20.35 -26.44
C ASP A 258 18.46 21.02 -25.26
N LEU A 259 17.60 20.26 -24.56
CA LEU A 259 17.23 20.55 -23.17
C LEU A 259 17.78 19.45 -22.27
N PRO A 260 18.33 19.80 -21.10
CA PRO A 260 19.09 18.88 -20.28
C PRO A 260 18.19 17.76 -19.76
N LEU A 261 18.73 16.55 -19.83
CA LEU A 261 18.38 15.33 -19.10
C LEU A 261 17.53 15.61 -17.84
N GLY A 262 16.21 15.69 -18.00
CA GLY A 262 15.27 15.90 -16.91
C GLY A 262 15.05 14.58 -16.18
N GLY A 263 15.84 14.34 -15.13
CA GLY A 263 15.49 13.35 -14.12
C GLY A 263 14.08 13.64 -13.63
N VAL A 264 13.21 12.64 -13.63
CA VAL A 264 11.83 12.75 -13.15
C VAL A 264 11.90 13.12 -11.66
N GLU A 265 11.80 14.41 -11.35
CA GLU A 265 11.77 14.90 -9.97
C GLU A 265 10.53 14.32 -9.29
N SER A 266 10.77 13.38 -8.38
CA SER A 266 9.72 12.74 -7.60
C SER A 266 9.22 13.76 -6.58
N HIS A 267 8.15 14.48 -6.94
CA HIS A 267 7.49 15.41 -6.02
C HIS A 267 6.62 14.63 -5.04
N PHE A 268 6.67 15.04 -3.78
CA PHE A 268 5.85 14.53 -2.69
C PHE A 268 4.69 15.50 -2.45
N VAL A 269 3.45 15.01 -2.39
CA VAL A 269 2.26 15.87 -2.23
C VAL A 269 1.46 15.47 -1.00
N ILE A 270 1.09 16.44 -0.17
CA ILE A 270 0.16 16.27 0.95
C ILE A 270 -1.09 17.08 0.65
N MET A 271 -2.23 16.39 0.56
CA MET A 271 -3.53 17.01 0.32
C MET A 271 -4.14 17.46 1.64
N LEU A 272 -4.57 18.72 1.68
CA LEU A 272 -5.19 19.36 2.83
C LEU A 272 -6.68 19.59 2.61
N GLY A 273 -7.45 19.34 3.65
CA GLY A 273 -8.88 19.54 3.74
C GLY A 273 -9.28 20.53 4.82
N ASN A 274 -10.56 20.89 4.79
CA ASN A 274 -11.22 21.72 5.79
C ASN A 274 -10.61 23.12 5.99
N LEU A 275 -9.87 23.63 4.99
CA LEU A 275 -9.21 24.92 5.07
C LEU A 275 -10.22 26.07 5.05
N ASP A 276 -9.88 27.18 5.71
CA ASP A 276 -10.63 28.42 5.55
C ASP A 276 -10.48 28.99 4.15
N LYS A 277 -11.58 29.50 3.59
CA LYS A 277 -11.58 30.09 2.24
C LYS A 277 -10.71 31.33 2.11
N ALA A 278 -10.50 32.05 3.21
CA ALA A 278 -9.66 33.24 3.26
C ALA A 278 -8.17 32.91 3.42
N LEU A 279 -7.82 31.65 3.72
CA LEU A 279 -6.46 31.25 4.03
C LEU A 279 -5.58 31.34 2.78
N SER A 280 -4.52 32.13 2.86
CA SER A 280 -3.60 32.32 1.74
C SER A 280 -2.53 31.22 1.70
N PRO A 281 -2.06 30.80 0.49
CA PRO A 281 -0.95 29.87 0.39
C PRO A 281 0.31 30.35 1.11
N SER A 282 0.60 31.66 1.06
CA SER A 282 1.75 32.26 1.75
C SER A 282 1.69 32.11 3.26
N THR A 283 0.50 32.24 3.86
CA THR A 283 0.31 32.06 5.31
C THR A 283 0.67 30.63 5.72
N ILE A 284 0.20 29.64 4.97
CA ILE A 284 0.50 28.21 5.23
C ILE A 284 2.00 27.95 5.06
N THR A 285 2.61 28.44 3.97
CA THR A 285 4.05 28.28 3.73
C THR A 285 4.89 28.88 4.85
N GLU A 286 4.59 30.11 5.29
CA GLU A 286 5.34 30.77 6.35
C GLU A 286 5.16 30.06 7.69
N PHE A 287 3.93 29.65 8.01
CA PHE A 287 3.62 28.91 9.23
C PHE A 287 4.38 27.59 9.30
N LEU A 288 4.36 26.80 8.22
CA LEU A 288 5.09 25.52 8.15
C LEU A 288 6.60 25.73 8.23
N HIS A 289 7.14 26.75 7.54
CA HIS A 289 8.56 27.07 7.62
C HIS A 289 9.00 27.44 9.03
N ARG A 290 8.20 28.22 9.75
CA ARG A 290 8.47 28.62 11.14
C ARG A 290 8.59 27.42 12.09
N HIS A 291 7.81 26.36 11.85
CA HIS A 291 7.75 25.19 12.75
C HIS A 291 8.63 24.02 12.31
N THR A 292 9.02 23.94 11.04
CA THR A 292 9.74 22.77 10.49
C THR A 292 11.06 23.12 9.83
N SER A 293 11.36 24.41 9.62
CA SER A 293 12.49 24.91 8.82
C SER A 293 12.51 24.35 7.38
N VAL A 294 11.37 23.91 6.87
CA VAL A 294 11.16 23.47 5.48
C VAL A 294 10.29 24.51 4.79
N ILE A 295 10.64 24.90 3.57
CA ILE A 295 9.85 25.83 2.75
C ILE A 295 9.06 25.02 1.71
N PRO A 296 7.79 24.67 1.95
CA PRO A 296 6.97 23.97 0.99
C PRO A 296 6.40 24.89 -0.09
N ARG A 297 6.12 24.32 -1.28
CA ARG A 297 5.22 24.95 -2.26
C ARG A 297 3.79 24.62 -1.85
N VAL A 298 2.96 25.63 -1.59
CA VAL A 298 1.58 25.44 -1.15
C VAL A 298 0.60 25.97 -2.19
N TYR A 299 -0.48 25.24 -2.40
CA TYR A 299 -1.59 25.59 -3.25
C TYR A 299 -2.88 25.54 -2.45
N VAL A 300 -3.75 26.52 -2.65
CA VAL A 300 -5.13 26.52 -2.13
C VAL A 300 -6.05 26.53 -3.33
N PHE A 301 -6.98 25.58 -3.38
CA PHE A 301 -7.85 25.40 -4.53
C PHE A 301 -9.02 26.39 -4.51
N PRO A 302 -9.50 26.82 -5.68
CA PRO A 302 -10.73 27.59 -5.78
C PRO A 302 -11.91 26.76 -5.27
N THR A 303 -12.85 27.41 -4.57
CA THR A 303 -14.07 26.77 -4.07
C THR A 303 -15.32 27.60 -4.39
N LEU A 304 -16.45 26.92 -4.54
CA LEU A 304 -17.72 27.58 -4.84
C LEU A 304 -18.19 28.42 -3.64
N LYS A 305 -19.00 29.45 -3.91
CA LYS A 305 -19.51 30.34 -2.85
C LYS A 305 -20.30 29.57 -1.78
N GLN A 306 -21.01 28.51 -2.17
CA GLN A 306 -21.88 27.71 -1.31
C GLN A 306 -21.14 26.67 -0.43
N GLU A 307 -19.91 26.31 -0.78
CA GLU A 307 -19.13 25.37 0.03
C GLU A 307 -18.78 26.00 1.39
N ILE A 308 -18.51 25.21 2.41
CA ILE A 308 -18.21 25.75 3.76
C ILE A 308 -16.71 25.72 4.08
N TYR A 309 -15.89 25.11 3.23
CA TYR A 309 -14.44 24.98 3.37
C TYR A 309 -13.75 25.03 2.02
N THR A 310 -12.43 25.04 2.02
CA THR A 310 -11.59 24.82 0.83
C THR A 310 -10.56 23.71 1.04
N ARG A 311 -9.95 23.28 -0.07
CA ARG A 311 -8.90 22.26 -0.10
C ARG A 311 -7.58 22.88 -0.54
N GLY A 312 -6.47 22.20 -0.25
CA GLY A 312 -5.15 22.65 -0.68
C GLY A 312 -4.19 21.49 -0.87
N ALA A 313 -2.98 21.82 -1.29
CA ALA A 313 -1.89 20.88 -1.48
C ALA A 313 -0.56 21.48 -1.02
N ILE A 314 0.25 20.67 -0.35
CA ILE A 314 1.65 20.95 -0.04
C ILE A 314 2.50 20.08 -0.95
N VAL A 315 3.39 20.69 -1.73
CA VAL A 315 4.31 20.02 -2.65
C VAL A 315 5.74 20.21 -2.16
N LEU A 316 6.48 19.10 -2.12
CA LEU A 316 7.82 18.98 -1.56
C LEU A 316 8.74 18.21 -2.51
N ASP A 317 10.02 18.59 -2.53
CA ASP A 317 10.97 18.13 -3.56
C ASP A 317 11.88 16.98 -3.06
N CYS A 318 11.82 16.61 -1.76
CA CYS A 318 12.63 15.52 -1.21
C CYS A 318 12.03 14.83 0.01
N GLU A 319 12.45 13.58 0.23
CA GLU A 319 11.97 12.69 1.29
C GLU A 319 12.17 13.27 2.70
N LYS A 320 13.33 13.87 2.96
CA LYS A 320 13.62 14.50 4.26
C LYS A 320 12.64 15.63 4.59
N SER A 321 12.18 16.35 3.57
CA SER A 321 11.25 17.47 3.75
C SER A 321 9.82 16.99 4.02
N ILE A 322 9.35 15.95 3.33
CA ILE A 322 8.03 15.36 3.63
C ILE A 322 8.02 14.69 5.00
N GLN A 323 9.11 14.04 5.43
CA GLN A 323 9.18 13.45 6.75
C GLN A 323 9.02 14.52 7.84
N LYS A 324 9.79 15.62 7.77
CA LYS A 324 9.68 16.73 8.73
C LYS A 324 8.29 17.36 8.77
N ILE A 325 7.68 17.59 7.61
CA ILE A 325 6.33 18.17 7.52
C ILE A 325 5.28 17.17 8.03
N SER A 326 5.39 15.88 7.70
CA SER A 326 4.46 14.84 8.16
C SER A 326 4.56 14.64 9.68
N GLU A 327 5.76 14.52 10.23
CA GLU A 327 5.97 14.48 11.68
C GLU A 327 5.39 15.73 12.37
N PHE A 328 5.43 16.89 11.69
CA PHE A 328 4.79 18.09 12.19
C PHE A 328 3.26 17.98 12.22
N LEU A 329 2.65 17.59 11.11
CA LEU A 329 1.20 17.56 10.91
C LEU A 329 0.49 16.38 11.60
N ASP A 330 1.09 15.19 11.64
CA ASP A 330 0.48 13.94 12.14
C ASP A 330 0.57 13.78 13.66
N ASN A 331 1.13 14.76 14.37
CA ASN A 331 1.39 14.61 15.79
C ASN A 331 0.08 14.61 16.59
N PRO A 332 -0.24 13.52 17.32
CA PRO A 332 -1.53 13.38 17.98
C PRO A 332 -1.73 14.39 19.11
N ASN A 333 -0.65 14.94 19.68
CA ASN A 333 -0.71 15.86 20.81
C ASN A 333 -0.95 17.31 20.40
N ARG A 334 -1.09 17.59 19.09
CA ARG A 334 -1.36 18.94 18.58
C ARG A 334 -2.31 18.93 17.39
N ILE A 335 -3.06 20.01 17.24
CA ILE A 335 -3.88 20.25 16.04
C ILE A 335 -3.58 21.67 15.56
N ILE A 336 -3.45 21.84 14.25
CA ILE A 336 -3.33 23.17 13.64
C ILE A 336 -4.73 23.63 13.33
N ILE A 337 -5.09 24.79 13.86
CA ILE A 337 -6.39 25.42 13.60
C ILE A 337 -6.19 26.79 12.95
N SER A 338 -7.17 27.17 12.14
CA SER A 338 -7.25 28.53 11.63
C SER A 338 -7.77 29.51 12.68
N SER A 339 -7.75 30.80 12.34
CA SER A 339 -8.34 31.87 13.15
C SER A 339 -9.85 31.69 13.39
N THR A 340 -10.56 30.94 12.55
CA THR A 340 -11.97 30.58 12.77
C THR A 340 -12.15 29.33 13.65
N GLY A 341 -11.06 28.69 14.07
CA GLY A 341 -11.07 27.47 14.86
C GLY A 341 -11.18 26.18 14.02
N ARG A 342 -11.14 26.27 12.69
CA ARG A 342 -11.25 25.11 11.81
C ARG A 342 -9.94 24.32 11.78
N PRO A 343 -9.98 23.01 12.05
CA PRO A 343 -8.77 22.18 12.04
C PRO A 343 -8.31 21.91 10.60
N LEU A 344 -7.00 22.01 10.39
CA LEU A 344 -6.33 21.62 9.16
C LEU A 344 -6.26 20.09 9.11
N VAL A 345 -6.84 19.48 8.08
CA VAL A 345 -6.96 18.02 7.99
C VAL A 345 -6.14 17.49 6.83
N ILE A 346 -5.34 16.44 7.06
CA ILE A 346 -4.68 15.72 5.97
C ILE A 346 -5.69 14.76 5.36
N ILE A 347 -5.97 14.93 4.07
CA ILE A 347 -6.86 14.04 3.31
C ILE A 347 -6.06 12.87 2.73
N GLU A 348 -4.88 13.14 2.18
CA GLU A 348 -4.12 12.16 1.40
C GLU A 348 -2.63 12.54 1.34
N LYS A 349 -1.75 11.55 1.18
CA LYS A 349 -0.32 11.75 0.91
C LYS A 349 0.06 10.95 -0.33
N LEU A 350 0.58 11.63 -1.34
CA LEU A 350 0.84 11.10 -2.67
C LEU A 350 2.34 11.16 -3.01
N LEU A 351 2.80 10.15 -3.76
CA LEU A 351 4.17 10.02 -4.26
C LEU A 351 4.16 10.08 -5.79
N GLY A 352 4.89 11.03 -6.38
CA GLY A 352 5.22 11.06 -7.80
C GLY A 352 4.30 11.90 -8.69
N PRO A 353 4.77 12.23 -9.91
CA PRO A 353 4.07 13.15 -10.83
C PRO A 353 2.74 12.62 -11.39
N ASP A 354 2.55 11.29 -11.46
CA ASP A 354 1.36 10.67 -12.04
C ASP A 354 0.15 10.70 -11.07
N ALA A 355 0.40 10.63 -9.76
CA ALA A 355 -0.63 10.73 -8.73
C ALA A 355 -1.27 12.13 -8.65
N ILE A 356 -0.46 13.16 -8.96
CA ILE A 356 -0.88 14.57 -9.00
C ILE A 356 -1.93 14.77 -10.11
N LYS A 357 -1.74 14.15 -11.28
CA LYS A 357 -2.64 14.30 -12.43
C LYS A 357 -4.00 13.60 -12.25
N ALA A 358 -4.01 12.45 -11.59
CA ALA A 358 -5.22 11.65 -11.37
C ALA A 358 -6.18 12.29 -10.34
N SER A 359 -5.64 12.93 -9.29
CA SER A 359 -6.45 13.56 -8.22
C SER A 359 -6.83 15.03 -8.53
N MET A 360 -6.11 15.72 -9.42
CA MET A 360 -6.26 17.16 -9.65
C MET A 360 -7.22 17.60 -10.76
N GLY A 361 -7.89 16.70 -11.49
CA GLY A 361 -8.90 16.99 -12.52
C GLY A 361 -8.92 18.45 -13.04
N THR A 362 -8.01 18.82 -13.94
CA THR A 362 -7.93 20.15 -14.61
C THR A 362 -8.01 21.40 -13.71
N LEU A 363 -7.72 21.33 -12.41
CA LEU A 363 -7.67 22.52 -11.54
C LEU A 363 -6.25 23.07 -11.50
N MET A 364 -5.89 23.85 -12.52
CA MET A 364 -4.66 24.64 -12.50
C MET A 364 -4.72 25.70 -11.38
N PRO A 365 -3.74 25.75 -10.46
CA PRO A 365 -3.75 26.69 -9.35
C PRO A 365 -3.56 28.14 -9.82
N ILE A 366 -4.30 29.07 -9.20
CA ILE A 366 -4.05 30.50 -9.37
C ILE A 366 -2.89 30.88 -8.43
N SER A 367 -1.67 31.02 -8.95
CA SER A 367 -0.60 31.70 -8.21
C SER A 367 -0.80 33.22 -8.32
N LYS A 368 -1.65 33.81 -7.46
CA LYS A 368 -1.74 35.27 -7.35
C LYS A 368 -0.81 35.78 -6.26
N LYS A 369 0.01 36.77 -6.64
CA LYS A 369 0.93 37.51 -5.76
C LYS A 369 0.17 38.33 -4.72
N ARG A 370 0.78 38.36 -3.53
CA ARG A 370 0.78 39.39 -2.47
C ARG A 370 -0.57 39.98 -2.05
N HIS A 371 -1.07 39.48 -0.92
CA HIS A 371 -1.57 40.34 0.15
C HIS A 371 -0.92 39.91 1.47
N CYS A 372 -0.29 40.87 2.17
CA CYS A 372 0.13 40.68 3.55
C CYS A 372 -1.13 40.77 4.42
N ALA A 373 -1.51 39.68 5.08
CA ALA A 373 -2.48 39.69 6.15
C ALA A 373 -1.99 38.73 7.25
N GLY A 374 -1.87 39.28 8.46
CA GLY A 374 -1.80 38.62 9.77
C GLY A 374 -0.99 37.32 9.91
N SER A 375 0.09 37.37 10.68
CA SER A 375 0.82 36.19 11.18
C SER A 375 -0.04 35.23 12.05
N ASP A 376 -1.29 35.58 12.36
CA ASP A 376 -2.12 34.89 13.36
C ASP A 376 -3.28 34.06 12.77
N ASP A 377 -3.30 33.88 11.44
CA ASP A 377 -4.37 33.11 10.77
C ASP A 377 -4.28 31.60 11.03
N LEU A 378 -3.14 31.10 11.49
CA LEU A 378 -2.92 29.70 11.87
C LEU A 378 -2.23 29.62 13.24
N ARG A 379 -2.72 28.73 14.10
CA ARG A 379 -2.11 28.45 15.41
C ARG A 379 -2.13 26.97 15.73
N VAL A 380 -1.20 26.56 16.59
CA VAL A 380 -1.13 25.19 17.13
C VAL A 380 -1.86 25.15 18.46
N VAL A 381 -2.83 24.24 18.60
CA VAL A 381 -3.45 23.90 19.90
C VAL A 381 -2.92 22.57 20.39
N PHE A 382 -2.78 22.44 21.71
CA PHE A 382 -2.15 21.29 22.36
C PHE A 382 -3.15 20.47 23.16
N SER A 383 -2.91 19.15 23.21
CA SER A 383 -3.69 18.20 23.99
C SER A 383 -3.81 18.63 25.46
N GLY A 384 -4.99 18.38 26.04
CA GLY A 384 -5.32 18.79 27.41
C GLY A 384 -5.93 20.19 27.54
N THR A 385 -6.10 20.91 26.42
CA THR A 385 -6.84 22.18 26.38
C THR A 385 -8.26 21.99 25.86
N GLN A 386 -9.21 22.82 26.30
CA GLN A 386 -10.58 22.78 25.79
C GLN A 386 -10.65 23.09 24.27
N GLU A 387 -9.79 24.00 23.80
CA GLU A 387 -9.69 24.32 22.36
C GLU A 387 -9.25 23.10 21.54
N TYR A 388 -8.33 22.28 22.06
CA TYR A 388 -7.90 21.07 21.39
C TYR A 388 -9.03 20.04 21.30
N GLU A 389 -9.80 19.82 22.36
CA GLU A 389 -10.93 18.87 22.31
C GLU A 389 -11.98 19.29 21.28
N ILE A 390 -12.30 20.59 21.20
CA ILE A 390 -13.20 21.12 20.17
C ILE A 390 -12.62 20.91 18.77
N ALA A 391 -11.34 21.25 18.58
CA ALA A 391 -10.65 21.08 17.29
C ALA A 391 -10.60 19.61 16.86
N LYS A 392 -10.40 18.70 17.82
CA LYS A 392 -10.42 17.25 17.60
C LYS A 392 -11.80 16.78 17.14
N CYS A 393 -12.87 17.14 17.84
CA CYS A 393 -14.24 16.80 17.44
C CYS A 393 -14.56 17.32 16.02
N LEU A 394 -14.17 18.55 15.69
CA LEU A 394 -14.38 19.11 14.35
C LEU A 394 -13.59 18.39 13.26
N ARG A 395 -12.36 17.96 13.56
CA ARG A 395 -11.52 17.19 12.64
C ARG A 395 -12.15 15.82 12.38
N ASP A 396 -12.54 15.14 13.44
CA ASP A 396 -13.10 13.79 13.37
C ASP A 396 -14.44 13.81 12.60
N LEU A 397 -15.28 14.83 12.83
CA LEU A 397 -16.50 15.09 12.04
C LEU A 397 -16.19 15.33 10.55
N PHE A 398 -15.17 16.13 10.24
CA PHE A 398 -14.78 16.38 8.85
C PHE A 398 -14.26 15.12 8.15
N MET A 399 -13.51 14.28 8.88
CA MET A 399 -13.03 12.99 8.37
C MET A 399 -14.21 12.05 8.07
N GLU A 400 -15.17 11.93 8.99
CA GLU A 400 -16.39 11.15 8.78
C GLU A 400 -17.17 11.63 7.54
N PHE A 401 -17.35 12.95 7.40
CA PHE A 401 -17.98 13.55 6.23
C PHE A 401 -17.24 13.20 4.93
N THR A 402 -15.91 13.31 4.92
CA THR A 402 -15.09 12.98 3.74
C THR A 402 -15.22 11.49 3.39
N THR A 403 -15.22 10.60 4.38
CA THR A 403 -15.49 9.18 4.18
C THR A 403 -16.86 8.94 3.55
N HIS A 404 -17.89 9.65 3.99
CA HIS A 404 -19.23 9.56 3.42
C HIS A 404 -19.27 10.05 1.96
N GLN A 405 -18.64 11.18 1.66
CA GLN A 405 -18.53 11.68 0.28
C GLN A 405 -17.83 10.68 -0.65
N ASN A 406 -16.73 10.08 -0.19
CA ASN A 406 -16.00 9.08 -0.98
C ASN A 406 -16.88 7.85 -1.29
N ARG A 407 -17.68 7.37 -0.32
CA ARG A 407 -18.62 6.27 -0.55
C ARG A 407 -19.69 6.63 -1.59
N LEU A 408 -20.23 7.85 -1.54
CA LEU A 408 -21.19 8.32 -2.54
C LEU A 408 -20.58 8.42 -3.94
N GLN A 409 -19.34 8.91 -4.04
CA GLN A 409 -18.63 8.98 -5.32
C GLN A 409 -18.34 7.59 -5.89
N GLN A 410 -17.90 6.65 -5.06
CA GLN A 410 -17.69 5.25 -5.46
C GLN A 410 -18.99 4.63 -5.96
N ARG A 411 -20.09 4.84 -5.24
CA ARG A 411 -21.41 4.35 -5.65
C ARG A 411 -21.85 4.94 -7.00
N LEU A 412 -21.68 6.25 -7.19
CA LEU A 412 -22.00 6.91 -8.46
C LEU A 412 -21.19 6.31 -9.62
N MET A 413 -19.88 6.12 -9.43
CA MET A 413 -19.01 5.54 -10.45
C MET A 413 -19.46 4.12 -10.87
N ILE A 414 -19.88 3.29 -9.92
CA ILE A 414 -20.40 1.94 -10.20
C ILE A 414 -21.71 2.02 -10.98
N GLU A 415 -22.67 2.84 -10.52
CA GLU A 415 -23.97 3.00 -11.20
C GLU A 415 -23.80 3.57 -12.62
N GLU A 416 -22.88 4.52 -12.83
CA GLU A 416 -22.53 5.04 -14.16
C GLU A 416 -21.95 3.94 -15.05
N GLN A 417 -21.04 3.11 -14.52
CA GLN A 417 -20.43 2.02 -15.28
C GLN A 417 -21.48 0.97 -15.70
N ASP A 418 -22.42 0.63 -14.82
CA ASP A 418 -23.51 -0.29 -15.12
C ASP A 418 -24.40 0.24 -16.26
N ILE A 419 -24.77 1.53 -16.19
CA ILE A 419 -25.57 2.20 -17.23
C ILE A 419 -24.83 2.21 -18.57
N LEU A 420 -23.52 2.51 -18.56
CA LEU A 420 -22.72 2.53 -19.78
C LEU A 420 -22.57 1.13 -20.39
N GLN A 421 -22.43 0.07 -19.57
CA GLN A 421 -22.38 -1.32 -20.06
C GLN A 421 -23.71 -1.75 -20.69
N LEU A 422 -24.84 -1.36 -20.10
CA LEU A 422 -26.18 -1.56 -20.66
C LEU A 422 -26.34 -0.87 -22.02
N ALA A 423 -25.80 0.34 -22.18
CA ALA A 423 -25.86 1.09 -23.44
C ALA A 423 -25.02 0.44 -24.57
N HIS A 424 -23.98 -0.33 -24.25
CA HIS A 424 -23.13 -1.03 -25.23
C HIS A 424 -23.65 -2.41 -25.66
N THR A 425 -24.71 -2.90 -25.02
CA THR A 425 -25.35 -4.20 -25.33
C THR A 425 -26.67 -4.09 -26.10
N THR A 426 -27.05 -2.86 -26.47
CA THR A 426 -28.16 -2.52 -27.39
C THR A 426 -27.61 -1.97 -28.68
#